data_AF-A0A366XHJ9-F1
#
_entry.id   AF-A0A366XHJ9-F1
#
_cell.length_a   1.000
_cell.length_b   1.000
_cell.length_c   1.000
_cell.angle_alpha   90.00
_cell.angle_beta   90.00
_cell.angle_gamma   90.00
#
_symmetry.space_group_name_H-M   'P 1'
#
loop_
_entity.id
_entity.type
_entity.pdbx_description
1 polymer ?
#
loop_
_entity_poly.entity_id
_entity_poly.type
_entity_poly.pdbx_seq_one_letter_code
_entity_poly.pdbx_strand_id
1 'polypeptide(L)'
;MVHRFIAMKDRPPHLLWNEWIHNNVSDQNIVFLYSNSQVAFRSLESGCGISAVPRSVVKNDANLIEIAPHLHWSFPIWALVHRDMFNLAKIKAFIELLQQGKDKAFILTF
;
A
#
# COMPACT_ATOMS: atom_id res chain seq x y z
N MET A 1 -1.45 21.01 19.40
CA MET A 1 -0.29 20.80 18.50
C MET A 1 -0.85 20.21 17.22
N VAL A 2 -0.49 20.74 16.06
CA VAL A 2 -1.09 20.32 14.78
C VAL A 2 -0.21 19.22 14.16
N HIS A 3 -0.81 18.10 13.77
CA HIS A 3 -0.09 16.96 13.23
C HIS A 3 0.31 17.18 11.76
N ARG A 4 1.53 16.76 11.40
CA ARG A 4 2.05 16.83 10.04
C ARG A 4 1.80 15.52 9.31
N PHE A 5 1.24 15.61 8.12
CA PHE A 5 0.96 14.47 7.25
C PHE A 5 1.82 14.53 5.99
N ILE A 6 2.08 13.35 5.44
CA ILE A 6 2.60 13.19 4.10
C ILE A 6 1.60 12.39 3.29
N ALA A 7 1.44 12.70 2.00
CA ALA A 7 0.40 12.10 1.16
C ALA A 7 0.93 11.81 -0.24
N MET A 8 0.21 10.96 -0.98
CA MET A 8 0.52 10.76 -2.39
C MET A 8 -0.01 11.95 -3.19
N LYS A 9 0.85 12.48 -4.06
CA LYS A 9 0.49 13.59 -4.97
C LYS A 9 -0.65 13.18 -5.90
N ASP A 10 -0.50 12.02 -6.53
CA ASP A 10 -1.53 11.51 -7.42
C ASP A 10 -2.71 11.01 -6.59
N ARG A 11 -3.92 11.28 -7.07
CA ARG A 11 -5.18 10.96 -6.39
C ARG A 11 -6.02 9.97 -7.20
N PRO A 12 -5.51 8.74 -7.43
CA PRO A 12 -6.30 7.72 -8.10
C PRO A 12 -7.49 7.32 -7.21
N PRO A 13 -8.73 7.29 -7.75
CA PRO A 13 -9.94 7.07 -6.94
C PRO A 13 -9.98 5.77 -6.14
N HIS A 14 -9.23 4.75 -6.57
CA HIS A 14 -9.20 3.44 -5.91
C HIS A 14 -8.25 3.38 -4.70
N LEU A 15 -7.42 4.41 -4.46
CA LEU A 15 -6.56 4.48 -3.28
C LEU A 15 -7.25 5.22 -2.14
N LEU A 16 -8.20 4.52 -1.50
CA LEU A 16 -9.07 5.04 -0.45
C LEU A 16 -8.33 5.66 0.74
N TRP A 17 -7.14 5.15 1.08
CA TRP A 17 -6.32 5.72 2.14
C TRP A 17 -5.80 7.13 1.80
N ASN A 18 -5.49 7.39 0.53
CA ASN A 18 -4.97 8.68 0.10
C ASN A 18 -6.10 9.71 0.04
N GLU A 19 -7.25 9.30 -0.48
CA GLU A 19 -8.47 10.11 -0.44
C GLU A 19 -8.87 10.46 0.99
N TRP A 20 -8.77 9.52 1.93
CA TRP A 20 -9.02 9.82 3.33
C TRP A 20 -8.09 10.91 3.87
N ILE A 21 -6.79 10.85 3.59
CA ILE A 21 -5.85 11.89 4.04
C ILE A 21 -6.25 13.26 3.46
N HIS A 22 -6.41 13.35 2.14
CA HIS A 22 -6.74 14.62 1.49
C HIS A 22 -8.12 15.18 1.87
N ASN A 23 -9.07 14.33 2.29
CA ASN A 23 -10.41 14.77 2.69
C ASN A 23 -10.52 15.13 4.18
N ASN A 24 -9.60 14.63 5.02
CA ASN A 24 -9.66 14.82 6.48
C ASN A 24 -8.52 15.68 7.04
N VAL A 25 -7.46 15.90 6.25
CA VAL A 25 -6.30 16.69 6.62
C VAL A 25 -6.28 17.96 5.77
N SER A 26 -6.15 19.12 6.41
CA SER A 26 -6.01 20.38 5.68
C SER A 26 -4.71 20.43 4.88
N ASP A 27 -4.73 21.10 3.73
CA ASP A 27 -3.55 21.23 2.86
C ASP A 27 -2.32 21.80 3.58
N GLN A 28 -2.54 22.71 4.54
CA GLN A 28 -1.45 23.31 5.35
C GLN A 28 -0.74 22.29 6.25
N ASN A 29 -1.39 21.17 6.56
CA ASN A 29 -0.84 20.09 7.39
C ASN A 29 -0.21 18.98 6.55
N ILE A 30 -0.41 18.97 5.24
CA ILE A 30 0.25 18.05 4.31
C ILE A 30 1.61 18.66 3.92
N VAL A 31 2.65 18.28 4.63
CA VAL A 31 3.98 18.91 4.53
C VAL A 31 4.87 18.31 3.44
N PHE A 32 4.48 17.16 2.89
CA PHE A 32 5.23 16.50 1.82
C PHE A 32 4.31 15.65 0.95
N LEU A 33 4.52 15.74 -0.37
CA LEU A 33 3.81 14.97 -1.37
C LEU A 33 4.78 14.04 -2.09
N TYR A 34 4.52 12.73 -2.05
CA TYR A 34 5.32 11.72 -2.74
C TYR A 34 4.66 11.23 -4.02
N SER A 35 5.47 10.75 -4.97
CA SER A 35 5.03 10.18 -6.24
C SER A 35 5.04 8.66 -6.27
N ASN A 36 5.68 8.00 -5.29
CA ASN A 36 5.73 6.54 -5.20
C ASN A 36 5.96 6.08 -3.75
N SER A 37 5.75 4.79 -3.51
CA SER A 37 5.85 4.18 -2.17
C SER A 37 7.26 4.20 -1.59
N GLN A 38 8.32 4.09 -2.41
CA GLN A 38 9.69 4.11 -1.90
C GLN A 38 10.03 5.47 -1.28
N VAL A 39 9.62 6.55 -1.94
CA VAL A 39 9.75 7.91 -1.39
C VAL A 39 8.93 8.07 -0.12
N ALA A 40 7.70 7.53 -0.09
CA ALA A 40 6.85 7.56 1.10
C ALA A 40 7.53 6.89 2.32
N PHE A 41 8.08 5.69 2.14
CA PHE A 41 8.74 4.96 3.23
C PHE A 41 9.98 5.69 3.75
N ARG A 42 10.84 6.21 2.86
CA ARG A 42 12.01 6.99 3.27
C ARG A 42 11.63 8.26 4.04
N SER A 43 10.54 8.92 3.66
CA SER A 43 10.03 10.09 4.39
C SER A 43 9.49 9.72 5.77
N LEU A 44 8.84 8.55 5.93
CA LEU A 44 8.40 8.06 7.23
C LEU A 44 9.58 7.69 8.14
N GLU A 45 10.54 6.93 7.61
CA GLU A 45 11.78 6.57 8.32
C GLU A 45 12.55 7.81 8.79
N SER A 46 12.49 8.91 8.03
CA SER A 46 13.14 10.19 8.36
C SER A 46 12.33 11.06 9.33
N GLY A 47 11.14 10.62 9.77
CA GLY A 47 10.28 11.39 10.68
C GLY A 47 9.59 12.60 10.04
N CYS A 48 9.39 12.60 8.72
CA CYS A 48 8.76 13.73 8.01
C CYS A 48 7.31 13.98 8.44
N GLY A 49 6.57 12.95 8.86
CA GLY A 49 5.18 13.06 9.29
C GLY A 49 4.46 11.73 9.35
N ILE A 50 3.14 11.79 9.26
CA ILE A 50 2.21 10.65 9.34
C ILE A 50 1.69 10.30 7.93
N SER A 51 1.57 9.01 7.62
CA SER A 51 0.92 8.50 6.39
C SER A 51 0.27 7.15 6.65
N ALA A 52 -0.62 6.75 5.75
CA ALA A 52 -1.03 5.36 5.63
C ALA A 52 0.08 4.53 4.96
N VAL A 53 0.31 3.32 5.49
CA VAL A 53 1.23 2.30 4.93
C VAL A 53 0.69 0.90 5.19
N PRO A 54 1.13 -0.14 4.44
CA PRO A 54 0.80 -1.52 4.78
C PRO A 54 1.29 -1.88 6.19
N ARG A 55 0.46 -2.58 6.98
CA ARG A 55 0.82 -3.02 8.34
C ARG A 55 2.09 -3.87 8.39
N SER A 56 2.41 -4.60 7.32
CA SER A 56 3.66 -5.36 7.20
C SER A 56 4.90 -4.47 7.27
N VAL A 57 4.84 -3.23 6.77
CA VAL A 57 5.94 -2.27 6.84
C VAL A 57 6.19 -1.87 8.30
N VAL A 58 5.13 -1.51 9.03
CA VAL A 58 5.23 -1.14 10.46
C VAL A 58 5.73 -2.30 11.31
N LYS A 59 5.28 -3.53 11.04
CA LYS A 59 5.76 -4.72 11.78
C LYS A 59 7.25 -5.01 11.61
N ASN A 60 7.85 -4.54 10.52
CA ASN A 60 9.25 -4.79 10.19
C ASN A 60 10.18 -3.63 10.58
N ASP A 61 9.66 -2.53 11.11
CA ASP A 61 10.44 -1.36 11.54
C ASP A 61 10.02 -0.92 12.94
N ALA A 62 10.92 -1.11 13.92
CA ALA A 62 10.68 -0.75 15.32
C ALA A 62 10.56 0.77 15.55
N ASN A 63 10.97 1.60 14.60
CA ASN A 63 10.89 3.06 14.69
C ASN A 63 9.53 3.59 14.20
N LEU A 64 8.72 2.75 13.55
CA LEU A 64 7.37 3.11 13.12
C LEU A 64 6.34 2.61 14.13
N ILE A 65 5.36 3.44 14.45
CA ILE A 65 4.25 3.11 15.34
C ILE A 65 2.91 3.26 14.62
N GLU A 66 1.98 2.35 14.87
CA GLU A 66 0.61 2.43 14.36
C GLU A 66 -0.21 3.36 15.29
N ILE A 67 -0.71 4.48 14.75
CA ILE A 67 -1.43 5.50 15.56
C ILE A 67 -2.96 5.43 15.43
N ALA A 68 -3.49 4.77 14.39
CA ALA A 68 -4.93 4.71 14.12
C ALA A 68 -5.34 3.30 13.65
N PRO A 69 -5.26 2.27 14.51
CA PRO A 69 -5.45 0.87 14.12
C PRO A 69 -6.88 0.55 13.61
N HIS A 70 -7.86 1.40 13.93
CA HIS A 70 -9.23 1.25 13.44
C HIS A 70 -9.38 1.67 11.96
N LEU A 71 -8.53 2.60 11.48
CA LEU A 71 -8.48 3.00 10.08
C LEU A 71 -7.68 1.97 9.30
N HIS A 72 -8.39 1.09 8.61
CA HIS A 72 -7.80 0.10 7.73
C HIS A 72 -8.55 0.05 6.42
N TRP A 73 -7.79 -0.13 5.35
CA TRP A 73 -8.31 -0.28 3.99
C TRP A 73 -7.80 -1.62 3.45
N SER A 74 -8.70 -2.40 2.89
CA SER A 74 -8.36 -3.69 2.28
C SER A 74 -8.08 -3.49 0.81
N PHE A 75 -6.89 -3.92 0.37
CA PHE A 75 -6.51 -3.93 -1.04
C PHE A 75 -6.37 -5.38 -1.49
N PRO A 76 -7.35 -5.92 -2.24
CA PRO A 76 -7.22 -7.26 -2.78
C PRO A 76 -6.04 -7.29 -3.77
N ILE A 77 -5.19 -8.31 -3.63
CA ILE A 77 -4.09 -8.58 -4.56
C ILE A 77 -4.58 -9.59 -5.59
N TRP A 78 -4.34 -9.28 -6.86
CA TRP A 78 -4.77 -10.10 -7.99
C TRP A 78 -3.53 -10.50 -8.77
N ALA A 79 -3.43 -11.79 -9.11
CA ALA A 79 -2.43 -12.30 -10.02
C ALA A 79 -3.10 -12.52 -11.36
N LEU A 80 -2.57 -11.88 -12.39
CA LEU A 80 -3.13 -11.97 -13.73
C LEU A 80 -2.25 -12.76 -14.66
N VAL A 81 -2.85 -13.71 -15.35
CA VAL A 81 -2.16 -14.59 -16.30
C VAL A 81 -2.90 -14.61 -17.62
N HIS A 82 -2.16 -14.33 -18.70
CA HIS A 82 -2.68 -14.45 -20.05
C HIS A 82 -3.14 -15.89 -20.31
N ARG A 83 -4.32 -16.07 -20.92
CA ARG A 83 -4.91 -17.39 -21.20
C ARG A 83 -3.95 -18.39 -21.82
N ASP A 84 -3.19 -17.97 -22.83
CA ASP A 84 -2.25 -18.86 -23.53
C ASP A 84 -1.07 -19.30 -22.66
N MET A 85 -0.74 -18.52 -21.62
CA MET A 85 0.34 -18.82 -20.69
C MET A 85 -0.12 -19.65 -19.49
N PHE A 86 -1.41 -19.59 -19.15
CA PHE A 86 -1.98 -20.26 -17.97
C PHE A 86 -1.70 -21.77 -17.95
N ASN A 87 -1.62 -22.40 -19.12
CA ASN A 87 -1.37 -23.83 -19.23
C ASN A 87 0.12 -24.23 -19.25
N LEU A 88 1.05 -23.28 -19.30
CA LEU A 88 2.48 -23.58 -19.28
C LEU A 88 2.90 -24.10 -17.90
N ALA A 89 3.65 -25.21 -17.86
CA ALA A 89 4.07 -25.86 -16.61
C ALA A 89 4.77 -24.90 -15.64
N LYS A 90 5.70 -24.05 -16.14
CA LYS A 90 6.39 -23.04 -15.32
C LYS A 90 5.46 -21.99 -14.72
N ILE A 91 4.38 -21.65 -15.42
CA ILE A 91 3.40 -20.66 -14.96
C ILE A 91 2.49 -21.28 -13.89
N LYS A 92 2.03 -22.52 -14.09
CA LYS A 92 1.29 -23.26 -13.05
C LYS A 92 2.12 -23.43 -11.78
N ALA A 93 3.38 -23.85 -11.89
CA ALA A 93 4.27 -23.98 -10.75
C ALA A 93 4.46 -22.64 -10.00
N PHE A 94 4.62 -21.53 -10.74
CA PHE A 94 4.74 -20.21 -10.11
C PHE A 94 3.44 -19.75 -9.43
N ILE A 95 2.29 -20.00 -10.06
CA ILE A 95 0.97 -19.77 -9.48
C ILE A 95 0.80 -20.53 -8.15
N GLU A 96 1.16 -21.81 -8.14
CA GLU A 96 1.11 -22.65 -6.94
C GLU A 96 1.97 -22.08 -5.81
N LEU A 97 3.17 -21.60 -6.12
CA LEU A 97 4.05 -20.93 -5.15
C LEU A 97 3.42 -19.63 -4.62
N LEU A 98 2.80 -18.81 -5.48
CA LEU A 98 2.12 -17.59 -5.05
C LEU A 98 0.94 -17.87 -4.12
N GLN A 99 0.20 -18.96 -4.34
CA GLN A 99 -0.95 -19.34 -3.52
C GLN A 99 -0.58 -19.90 -2.14
N GLN A 100 0.66 -20.32 -1.94
CA GLN A 100 1.17 -20.76 -0.62
C GLN A 100 1.42 -19.59 0.34
N GLY A 101 1.45 -18.35 -0.17
CA GLY A 101 1.62 -17.15 0.64
C GLY A 101 0.46 -16.91 1.62
N LYS A 102 0.74 -16.21 2.73
CA LYS A 102 -0.28 -15.81 3.71
C LYS A 102 -1.37 -14.91 3.12
N ASP A 103 -1.01 -14.14 2.10
CA ASP A 103 -1.91 -13.27 1.34
C ASP A 103 -2.27 -13.97 0.03
N LYS A 104 -3.40 -14.70 0.01
CA LYS A 104 -3.83 -15.43 -1.18
C LYS A 104 -4.28 -14.45 -2.27
N ALA A 105 -3.52 -14.38 -3.35
CA ALA A 105 -3.92 -13.63 -4.53
C ALA A 105 -5.08 -14.35 -5.26
N PHE A 106 -6.04 -13.57 -5.75
CA PHE A 106 -7.07 -14.09 -6.67
C PHE A 106 -6.48 -14.21 -8.06
N ILE A 107 -6.64 -15.36 -8.69
CA ILE A 107 -6.11 -15.60 -10.04
C ILE A 107 -7.21 -15.41 -11.05
N LEU A 108 -6.99 -14.46 -11.96
CA LEU A 108 -7.85 -14.24 -13.11
C LEU A 108 -7.16 -14.71 -14.39
N THR A 109 -7.96 -15.29 -15.28
CA THR A 109 -7.56 -15.65 -16.63
C THR A 109 -8.28 -14.71 -17.60
N PHE A 110 -7.54 -14.03 -18.47
CA PHE A 110 -8.09 -13.27 -19.61
C PHE A 110 -7.77 -13.99 -20.91
#